data_AF-A0A7V7EB10-F1
#
_entry.id   AF-A0A7V7EB10-F1
#
_cell.length_a   1.000
_cell.length_b   1.000
_cell.length_c   1.000
_cell.angle_alpha   90.00
_cell.angle_beta   90.00
_cell.angle_gamma   90.00
#
_symmetry.space_group_name_H-M   'P 1'
#
loop_
_entity.id
_entity.type
_entity.pdbx_description
1 polymer ?
#
loop_
_entity_poly.entity_id
_entity_poly.type
_entity_poly.pdbx_seq_one_letter_code
_entity_poly.pdbx_strand_id
1 'polypeptide(L)'
;MRALLPTTALVRRELLTNLRRVRSFVCLVLVVGFVTLLVVAVWPRDVNFARAGMATEYLLIAVSMSLLGACALFIPGLTGTAITVEKDRETFDLLDMTLIPRSSIVLAKLLNAVGFFLLLVIAVLPVLGSVLFLVGVDWVQIAASFAVIFVTVFSCAMAGLFCSTLVRRTALALALSYVGMIILMGGVLLPPVIIAGSLRWDGLMRLIEREALFLSPLVVLVEVIGGRGNPSVFTRFLGLHFVLFLVFFVLAVRLLRRPQAQPRVEQRRPIDDVAVLEARRKQFPFYLIDPLRRKKVIEDGRNPVLVRELRWGLLNRGSFLVRIFYVTFGTFFLLGSAVFISAIRPYAAFREVVGMWLTFQASLIALLTPGLTANSMTKEYELGNIDLLRTTLLRPKDVVLGKLAAGAVSVAPLVLGLMIADVGPALVLAFEAPKAFPAFFVGLVTIMLTAAVSLALGFLASVLTRRTVTGLLLSYLFNIVVFAGITGALMVAILIADEYTGLPGDYIERLAHVATFFSPICVYAVDTVVPARDKLLPGYYLWALSLLTYAVLASGMVRLSIRIFAALRMRDR
;
A
#
# COMPACT_ATOMS: atom_id res chain seq x y z
N MET A 1 -34.15 10.03 17.47
CA MET A 1 -34.64 9.66 16.11
C MET A 1 -34.39 10.71 15.01
N ARG A 2 -34.61 12.02 15.23
CA ARG A 2 -34.43 13.07 14.19
C ARG A 2 -33.00 13.18 13.59
N ALA A 3 -31.96 12.77 14.31
CA ALA A 3 -30.57 12.80 13.82
C ALA A 3 -30.19 11.63 12.87
N LEU A 4 -30.97 10.54 12.84
CA LEU A 4 -30.66 9.34 12.04
C LEU A 4 -31.17 9.45 10.59
N LEU A 5 -32.27 10.19 10.37
CA LEU A 5 -32.86 10.40 9.05
C LEU A 5 -31.88 11.02 8.01
N PRO A 6 -31.09 12.06 8.35
CA PRO A 6 -30.11 12.59 7.40
C PRO A 6 -28.93 11.64 7.17
N THR A 7 -28.50 10.87 8.18
CA THR A 7 -27.42 9.87 8.01
C THR A 7 -27.81 8.74 7.08
N THR A 8 -29.02 8.19 7.26
CA THR A 8 -29.50 7.09 6.43
C THR A 8 -29.75 7.54 4.99
N ALA A 9 -30.23 8.77 4.79
CA ALA A 9 -30.37 9.36 3.46
C ALA A 9 -29.01 9.53 2.74
N LEU A 10 -27.99 10.02 3.45
CA LEU A 10 -26.63 10.17 2.90
C LEU A 10 -26.02 8.82 2.55
N VAL A 11 -26.09 7.84 3.47
CA VAL A 11 -25.60 6.47 3.24
C VAL A 11 -26.31 5.84 2.05
N ARG A 12 -27.66 5.89 2.00
CA ARG A 12 -28.45 5.32 0.90
C ARG A 12 -28.04 5.93 -0.44
N ARG A 13 -27.91 7.25 -0.52
CA ARG A 13 -27.53 7.95 -1.75
C ARG A 13 -26.14 7.51 -2.22
N GLU A 14 -25.13 7.56 -1.35
CA GLU A 14 -23.75 7.23 -1.75
C GLU A 14 -23.57 5.75 -2.06
N LEU A 15 -24.14 4.86 -1.24
CA LEU A 15 -24.00 3.41 -1.40
C LEU A 15 -24.70 2.93 -2.68
N LEU A 16 -25.92 3.39 -2.96
CA LEU A 16 -26.61 3.09 -4.24
C LEU A 16 -25.85 3.64 -5.45
N THR A 17 -25.26 4.83 -5.34
CA THR A 17 -24.48 5.42 -6.44
C THR A 17 -23.22 4.61 -6.73
N ASN A 18 -22.59 4.04 -5.70
CA ASN A 18 -21.40 3.19 -5.85
C ASN A 18 -21.77 1.80 -6.38
N LEU A 19 -22.83 1.16 -5.85
CA LEU A 19 -23.27 -0.17 -6.28
C LEU A 19 -23.81 -0.22 -7.72
N ARG A 20 -24.39 0.86 -8.22
CA ARG A 20 -24.87 0.95 -9.60
C ARG A 20 -23.76 0.98 -10.66
N ARG A 21 -22.49 1.06 -10.26
CA ARG A 21 -21.37 1.07 -11.21
C ARG A 21 -20.91 -0.36 -11.51
N VAL A 22 -20.91 -0.71 -12.80
CA VAL A 22 -20.39 -1.99 -13.32
C VAL A 22 -18.99 -2.33 -12.79
N ARG A 23 -18.16 -1.32 -12.53
CA ARG A 23 -16.79 -1.49 -12.00
C ARG A 23 -16.77 -2.11 -10.61
N SER A 24 -17.69 -1.71 -9.74
CA SER A 24 -17.81 -2.23 -8.38
C SER A 24 -18.27 -3.70 -8.41
N PHE A 25 -19.16 -4.03 -9.34
CA PHE A 25 -19.59 -5.40 -9.59
C PHE A 25 -18.44 -6.28 -10.10
N VAL A 26 -17.69 -5.84 -11.11
CA VAL A 26 -16.52 -6.57 -11.63
C VAL A 26 -15.48 -6.82 -10.54
N CYS A 27 -15.19 -5.83 -9.69
CA CYS A 27 -14.25 -5.99 -8.59
C CYS A 27 -14.71 -7.05 -7.58
N LEU A 28 -16.00 -7.08 -7.25
CA LEU A 28 -16.58 -8.07 -6.35
C LEU A 28 -16.47 -9.47 -6.97
N VAL A 29 -16.84 -9.62 -8.25
CA VAL A 29 -16.72 -10.89 -8.98
C VAL A 29 -15.29 -11.40 -9.02
N LEU A 30 -14.30 -10.54 -9.26
CA LEU A 30 -12.89 -10.93 -9.28
C LEU A 30 -12.40 -11.44 -7.92
N VAL A 31 -12.75 -10.75 -6.83
CA VAL A 31 -12.32 -11.17 -5.49
C VAL A 31 -13.03 -12.46 -5.08
N VAL A 32 -14.35 -12.54 -5.25
CA VAL A 32 -15.10 -13.77 -4.95
C VAL A 32 -14.60 -14.93 -5.81
N GLY A 33 -14.39 -14.71 -7.10
CA GLY A 33 -13.85 -15.73 -8.01
C GLY A 33 -12.46 -16.21 -7.59
N PHE A 34 -11.58 -15.31 -7.14
CA PHE A 34 -10.28 -15.68 -6.58
C PHE A 34 -10.40 -16.54 -5.32
N VAL A 35 -11.29 -16.15 -4.38
CA VAL A 35 -11.51 -16.94 -3.15
C VAL A 35 -12.11 -18.31 -3.47
N THR A 36 -13.08 -18.38 -4.39
CA THR A 36 -13.65 -19.66 -4.84
C THR A 36 -12.59 -20.54 -5.49
N LEU A 37 -11.72 -19.96 -6.34
CA LEU A 37 -10.62 -20.70 -6.95
C LEU A 37 -9.67 -21.28 -5.91
N LEU A 38 -9.33 -20.51 -4.86
CA LEU A 38 -8.50 -20.99 -3.75
C LEU A 38 -9.16 -22.16 -3.01
N VAL A 39 -10.46 -22.09 -2.74
CA VAL A 39 -11.18 -23.18 -2.07
C VAL A 39 -11.20 -24.44 -2.94
N VAL A 40 -11.43 -24.31 -4.25
CA VAL A 40 -11.37 -25.45 -5.18
C VAL A 40 -9.97 -26.04 -5.26
N ALA A 41 -8.93 -25.20 -5.21
CA ALA A 41 -7.54 -25.63 -5.27
C ALA A 41 -7.12 -26.48 -4.06
N VAL A 42 -7.59 -26.12 -2.86
CA VAL A 42 -7.17 -26.73 -1.58
C VAL A 42 -8.21 -27.74 -1.06
N TRP A 43 -9.26 -28.04 -1.84
CA TRP A 43 -10.32 -28.97 -1.41
C TRP A 43 -9.77 -30.39 -1.22
N PRO A 44 -9.94 -31.02 -0.04
CA PRO A 44 -9.38 -32.35 0.23
C PRO A 44 -10.02 -33.41 -0.66
N ARG A 45 -9.17 -34.23 -1.28
CA ARG A 45 -9.59 -35.31 -2.19
C ARG A 45 -9.50 -36.71 -1.57
N ASP A 46 -8.74 -36.84 -0.50
CA ASP A 46 -8.60 -38.09 0.25
C ASP A 46 -9.66 -38.21 1.36
N VAL A 47 -10.21 -39.40 1.56
CA VAL A 47 -11.20 -39.71 2.61
C VAL A 47 -10.57 -39.86 4.00
N ASN A 48 -9.30 -39.47 4.16
CA ASN A 48 -8.57 -39.67 5.41
C ASN A 48 -8.92 -38.55 6.41
N PHE A 49 -9.70 -38.88 7.45
CA PHE A 49 -10.24 -37.92 8.41
C PHE A 49 -9.20 -37.02 9.07
N ALA A 50 -7.98 -37.53 9.35
CA ALA A 50 -6.90 -36.72 9.93
C ALA A 50 -6.37 -35.66 8.96
N ARG A 51 -6.28 -35.98 7.66
CA ARG A 51 -5.89 -35.03 6.61
C ARG A 51 -7.02 -34.05 6.29
N ALA A 52 -8.28 -34.52 6.34
CA ALA A 52 -9.45 -33.68 6.15
C ALA A 52 -9.58 -32.59 7.23
N GLY A 53 -9.27 -32.91 8.49
CA GLY A 53 -9.20 -31.93 9.58
C GLY A 53 -8.19 -30.82 9.32
N MET A 54 -6.95 -31.19 9.01
CA MET A 54 -5.89 -30.21 8.68
C MET A 54 -6.23 -29.39 7.42
N ALA A 55 -6.78 -30.03 6.38
CA ALA A 55 -7.19 -29.32 5.15
C ALA A 55 -8.27 -28.26 5.44
N THR A 56 -9.21 -28.55 6.33
CA THR A 56 -10.25 -27.60 6.74
C THR A 56 -9.67 -26.40 7.48
N GLU A 57 -8.73 -26.63 8.40
CA GLU A 57 -8.00 -25.58 9.10
C GLU A 57 -7.23 -24.68 8.11
N TYR A 58 -6.48 -25.28 7.18
CA TYR A 58 -5.77 -24.56 6.14
C TYR A 58 -6.70 -23.77 5.21
N LEU A 59 -7.84 -24.34 4.81
CA LEU A 59 -8.85 -23.66 4.01
C LEU A 59 -9.42 -22.44 4.74
N LEU A 60 -9.76 -22.59 6.01
CA LEU A 60 -10.30 -21.49 6.81
C LEU A 60 -9.27 -20.38 7.02
N ILE A 61 -8.00 -20.73 7.27
CA ILE A 61 -6.89 -19.78 7.32
C ILE A 61 -6.74 -19.07 5.98
N ALA A 62 -6.69 -19.81 4.87
CA ALA A 62 -6.50 -19.26 3.53
C ALA A 62 -7.62 -18.27 3.14
N VAL A 63 -8.89 -18.64 3.35
CA VAL A 63 -10.03 -17.76 3.08
C VAL A 63 -9.99 -16.54 3.99
N SER A 64 -9.76 -16.72 5.29
CA SER A 64 -9.72 -15.61 6.24
C SER A 64 -8.56 -14.64 5.97
N MET A 65 -7.38 -15.15 5.58
CA MET A 65 -6.23 -14.36 5.15
C MET A 65 -6.51 -13.61 3.85
N SER A 66 -7.21 -14.24 2.89
CA SER A 66 -7.62 -13.57 1.66
C SER A 66 -8.59 -12.41 1.92
N LEU A 67 -9.51 -12.56 2.89
CA LEU A 67 -10.43 -11.50 3.31
C LEU A 67 -9.70 -10.37 4.04
N LEU A 68 -8.73 -10.67 4.92
CA LEU A 68 -7.89 -9.65 5.55
C LEU A 68 -7.00 -8.93 4.52
N GLY A 69 -6.47 -9.64 3.52
CA GLY A 69 -5.74 -9.05 2.40
C GLY A 69 -6.61 -8.13 1.54
N ALA A 70 -7.85 -8.52 1.26
CA ALA A 70 -8.82 -7.66 0.60
C ALA A 70 -9.12 -6.41 1.46
N CYS A 71 -9.29 -6.57 2.77
CA CYS A 71 -9.49 -5.48 3.72
C CYS A 71 -8.32 -4.48 3.68
N ALA A 72 -7.08 -4.99 3.76
CA ALA A 72 -5.85 -4.22 3.66
C ALA A 72 -5.78 -3.36 2.39
N LEU A 73 -6.28 -3.90 1.28
CA LEU A 73 -6.23 -3.23 -0.01
C LEU A 73 -7.33 -2.17 -0.18
N PHE A 74 -8.58 -2.55 0.08
CA PHE A 74 -9.74 -1.75 -0.29
C PHE A 74 -10.06 -0.66 0.74
N ILE A 75 -9.98 -0.96 2.03
CA ILE A 75 -10.47 -0.05 3.07
C ILE A 75 -9.70 1.27 3.12
N PRO A 76 -8.35 1.29 3.12
CA PRO A 76 -7.60 2.55 3.16
C PRO A 76 -7.84 3.40 1.92
N GLY A 77 -8.04 2.78 0.76
CA GLY A 77 -8.37 3.45 -0.49
C GLY A 77 -9.74 4.15 -0.44
N LEU A 78 -10.74 3.49 0.13
CA LEU A 78 -12.11 4.04 0.25
C LEU A 78 -12.20 5.11 1.35
N THR A 79 -11.63 4.83 2.52
CA THR A 79 -11.74 5.71 3.70
C THR A 79 -10.78 6.90 3.66
N GLY A 80 -9.56 6.71 3.13
CA GLY A 80 -8.58 7.77 2.96
C GLY A 80 -9.06 8.86 2.01
N THR A 81 -9.90 8.52 1.03
CA THR A 81 -10.47 9.49 0.06
C THR A 81 -11.83 10.06 0.46
N ALA A 82 -12.48 9.50 1.48
CA ALA A 82 -13.88 9.77 1.79
C ALA A 82 -14.18 11.25 2.07
N ILE A 83 -13.25 11.97 2.72
CA ILE A 83 -13.39 13.40 3.06
C ILE A 83 -12.46 14.26 2.21
N THR A 84 -11.25 13.79 1.89
CA THR A 84 -10.29 14.60 1.12
C THR A 84 -10.76 14.89 -0.30
N VAL A 85 -11.58 14.05 -0.91
CA VAL A 85 -12.14 14.34 -2.24
C VAL A 85 -13.04 15.58 -2.21
N GLU A 86 -13.80 15.79 -1.13
CA GLU A 86 -14.60 17.01 -0.96
C GLU A 86 -13.72 18.23 -0.67
N LYS A 87 -12.63 18.03 0.09
CA LYS A 87 -11.64 19.09 0.36
C LYS A 87 -10.89 19.51 -0.90
N ASP A 88 -10.49 18.56 -1.75
CA ASP A 88 -9.78 18.84 -3.00
C ASP A 88 -10.70 19.50 -4.04
N ARG A 89 -12.02 19.37 -3.91
CA ARG A 89 -13.03 20.00 -4.77
C ARG A 89 -13.57 21.33 -4.23
N GLU A 90 -13.07 21.80 -3.09
CA GLU A 90 -13.57 23.00 -2.41
C GLU A 90 -15.08 22.94 -2.07
N THR A 91 -15.67 21.73 -2.06
CA THR A 91 -17.08 21.52 -1.67
C THR A 91 -17.22 21.19 -0.19
N PHE A 92 -16.12 21.08 0.54
CA PHE A 92 -16.12 20.80 1.97
C PHE A 92 -16.81 21.93 2.77
N ASP A 93 -16.62 23.18 2.38
CA ASP A 93 -17.27 24.32 3.05
C ASP A 93 -18.79 24.28 2.87
N LEU A 94 -19.26 23.86 1.69
CA LEU A 94 -20.69 23.62 1.44
C LEU A 94 -21.24 22.49 2.32
N LEU A 95 -20.46 21.42 2.55
CA LEU A 95 -20.84 20.34 3.47
C LEU A 95 -20.89 20.85 4.93
N ASP A 96 -19.98 21.73 5.34
CA ASP A 96 -19.99 22.32 6.69
C ASP A 96 -21.15 23.31 6.91
N MET A 97 -21.70 23.88 5.84
CA MET A 97 -22.93 24.69 5.88
C MET A 97 -24.21 23.84 6.00
N THR A 98 -24.13 22.51 5.84
CA THR A 98 -25.32 21.65 5.97
C THR A 98 -25.75 21.49 7.44
N LEU A 99 -27.05 21.26 7.66
CA LEU A 99 -27.62 21.01 8.99
C LEU A 99 -27.27 19.61 9.57
N ILE A 100 -26.34 18.87 8.95
CA ILE A 100 -25.98 17.52 9.38
C ILE A 100 -24.90 17.61 10.46
N PRO A 101 -25.08 17.00 11.66
CA PRO A 101 -24.07 17.06 12.69
C PRO A 101 -22.78 16.32 12.28
N ARG A 102 -21.63 16.83 12.70
CA ARG A 102 -20.31 16.32 12.27
C ARG A 102 -20.07 14.85 12.63
N SER A 103 -20.59 14.37 13.76
CA SER A 103 -20.55 12.95 14.14
C SER A 103 -21.34 12.07 13.17
N SER A 104 -22.50 12.57 12.69
CA SER A 104 -23.32 11.92 11.68
C SER A 104 -22.63 11.87 10.31
N ILE A 105 -21.88 12.90 9.93
CA ILE A 105 -21.08 12.90 8.70
C ILE A 105 -20.00 11.81 8.78
N VAL A 106 -19.24 11.75 9.88
CA VAL A 106 -18.21 10.73 10.10
C VAL A 106 -18.82 9.33 10.05
N LEU A 107 -19.92 9.11 10.77
CA LEU A 107 -20.59 7.81 10.81
C LEU A 107 -21.13 7.40 9.44
N ALA A 108 -21.75 8.32 8.69
CA ALA A 108 -22.27 8.03 7.35
C ALA A 108 -21.15 7.65 6.38
N LYS A 109 -20.02 8.37 6.40
CA LYS A 109 -18.85 8.06 5.55
C LYS A 109 -18.17 6.75 5.97
N LEU A 110 -18.10 6.47 7.27
CA LEU A 110 -17.61 5.18 7.78
C LEU A 110 -18.51 4.03 7.29
N LEU A 111 -19.83 4.14 7.47
CA LEU A 111 -20.79 3.11 7.06
C LEU A 111 -20.81 2.91 5.55
N ASN A 112 -20.63 3.96 4.74
CA ASN A 112 -20.53 3.80 3.29
C ASN A 112 -19.27 3.01 2.89
N ALA A 113 -18.11 3.32 3.50
CA ALA A 113 -16.86 2.62 3.21
C ALA A 113 -16.88 1.16 3.70
N VAL A 114 -17.34 0.93 4.93
CA VAL A 114 -17.46 -0.41 5.53
C VAL A 114 -18.55 -1.22 4.83
N GLY A 115 -19.68 -0.61 4.46
CA GLY A 115 -20.80 -1.28 3.80
C GLY A 115 -20.41 -1.93 2.48
N PHE A 116 -19.51 -1.30 1.71
CA PHE A 116 -18.96 -1.91 0.50
C PHE A 116 -18.15 -3.18 0.79
N PHE A 117 -17.35 -3.16 1.85
CA PHE A 117 -16.59 -4.35 2.28
C PHE A 117 -17.51 -5.42 2.89
N LEU A 118 -18.55 -5.04 3.64
CA LEU A 118 -19.51 -6.01 4.18
C LEU A 118 -20.27 -6.74 3.07
N LEU A 119 -20.56 -6.08 1.95
CA LEU A 119 -21.12 -6.75 0.77
C LEU A 119 -20.17 -7.80 0.19
N LEU A 120 -18.86 -7.53 0.21
CA LEU A 120 -17.84 -8.50 -0.17
C LEU A 120 -17.84 -9.71 0.79
N VAL A 121 -17.89 -9.46 2.11
CA VAL A 121 -17.95 -10.53 3.12
C VAL A 121 -19.21 -11.38 2.95
N ILE A 122 -20.37 -10.76 2.73
CA ILE A 122 -21.63 -11.47 2.46
C ILE A 122 -21.52 -12.29 1.17
N ALA A 123 -20.84 -11.79 0.14
CA ALA A 123 -20.65 -12.52 -1.11
C ALA A 123 -19.69 -13.73 -0.99
N VAL A 124 -18.76 -13.70 -0.02
CA VAL A 124 -17.87 -14.83 0.30
C VAL A 124 -18.52 -15.83 1.28
N LEU A 125 -19.61 -15.43 1.95
CA LEU A 125 -20.31 -16.25 2.93
C LEU A 125 -20.76 -17.63 2.39
N PRO A 126 -21.26 -17.78 1.15
CA PRO A 126 -21.54 -19.10 0.57
C PRO A 126 -20.30 -19.98 0.42
N VAL A 127 -19.15 -19.38 0.08
CA VAL A 127 -17.87 -20.10 -0.04
C VAL A 127 -17.42 -20.60 1.33
N LEU A 128 -17.55 -19.77 2.37
CA LEU A 128 -17.32 -20.20 3.76
C LEU A 128 -18.33 -21.25 4.22
N GLY A 129 -19.57 -21.16 3.75
CA GLY A 129 -20.60 -22.17 3.95
C GLY A 129 -20.19 -23.56 3.45
N SER A 130 -19.42 -23.63 2.36
CA SER A 130 -18.89 -24.91 1.87
C SER A 130 -17.85 -25.51 2.82
N VAL A 131 -17.05 -24.68 3.52
CA VAL A 131 -16.01 -25.14 4.46
C VAL A 131 -16.63 -25.78 5.71
N LEU A 132 -17.84 -25.35 6.11
CA LEU A 132 -18.58 -25.93 7.24
C LEU A 132 -18.97 -27.40 7.06
N PHE A 133 -19.04 -27.87 5.81
CA PHE A 133 -19.34 -29.28 5.53
C PHE A 133 -18.15 -30.20 5.76
N LEU A 134 -16.94 -29.66 5.95
CA LEU A 134 -15.77 -30.44 6.30
C LEU A 134 -15.63 -30.62 7.82
N VAL A 135 -15.07 -31.75 8.22
CA VAL A 135 -14.81 -32.10 9.62
C VAL A 135 -13.55 -31.37 10.10
N GLY A 136 -13.59 -30.79 11.31
CA GLY A 136 -12.37 -30.31 11.99
C GLY A 136 -12.40 -28.89 12.53
N VAL A 137 -13.48 -28.12 12.30
CA VAL A 137 -13.60 -26.74 12.78
C VAL A 137 -14.88 -26.54 13.60
N ASP A 138 -14.73 -25.91 14.77
CA ASP A 138 -15.86 -25.57 15.64
C ASP A 138 -16.58 -24.29 15.18
N TRP A 139 -17.90 -24.21 15.40
CA TRP A 139 -18.68 -22.99 15.16
C TRP A 139 -18.14 -21.76 15.91
N VAL A 140 -17.54 -21.98 17.08
CA VAL A 140 -16.91 -20.93 17.89
C VAL A 140 -15.68 -20.35 17.18
N GLN A 141 -14.84 -21.18 16.56
CA GLN A 141 -13.65 -20.73 15.83
C GLN A 141 -14.04 -19.87 14.62
N ILE A 142 -15.12 -20.23 13.93
CA ILE A 142 -15.65 -19.47 12.80
C ILE A 142 -16.24 -18.14 13.27
N ALA A 143 -17.06 -18.16 14.32
CA ALA A 143 -17.61 -16.92 14.89
C ALA A 143 -16.49 -15.97 15.37
N ALA A 144 -15.45 -16.52 16.00
CA ALA A 144 -14.29 -15.77 16.45
C ALA A 144 -13.45 -15.22 15.29
N SER A 145 -13.21 -15.98 14.22
CA SER A 145 -12.49 -15.50 13.03
C SER A 145 -13.23 -14.36 12.33
N PHE A 146 -14.56 -14.46 12.21
CA PHE A 146 -15.40 -13.38 11.73
C PHE A 146 -15.35 -12.15 12.64
N ALA A 147 -15.34 -12.32 13.96
CA ALA A 147 -15.21 -11.22 14.89
C ALA A 147 -13.86 -10.49 14.71
N VAL A 148 -12.75 -11.21 14.52
CA VAL A 148 -11.44 -10.63 14.20
C VAL A 148 -11.53 -9.81 12.90
N ILE A 149 -12.06 -10.40 11.82
CA ILE A 149 -12.19 -9.70 10.52
C ILE A 149 -13.08 -8.47 10.66
N PHE A 150 -14.20 -8.55 11.36
CA PHE A 150 -15.12 -7.42 11.52
C PHE A 150 -14.46 -6.28 12.30
N VAL A 151 -13.80 -6.57 13.42
CA VAL A 151 -13.14 -5.57 14.25
C VAL A 151 -11.96 -4.92 13.53
N THR A 152 -11.17 -5.69 12.78
CA THR A 152 -10.10 -5.11 11.93
C THR A 152 -10.64 -4.16 10.88
N VAL A 153 -11.69 -4.55 10.16
CA VAL A 153 -12.33 -3.73 9.13
C VAL A 153 -12.78 -2.38 9.70
N PHE A 154 -13.46 -2.39 10.85
CA PHE A 154 -13.93 -1.16 11.49
C PHE A 154 -12.78 -0.28 11.98
N SER A 155 -11.78 -0.86 12.64
CA SER A 155 -10.62 -0.11 13.15
C SER A 155 -9.78 0.50 12.02
N CYS A 156 -9.49 -0.27 10.96
CA CYS A 156 -8.80 0.20 9.76
C CYS A 156 -9.61 1.29 9.03
N ALA A 157 -10.93 1.13 8.93
CA ALA A 157 -11.78 2.11 8.27
C ALA A 157 -11.83 3.43 9.03
N MET A 158 -11.89 3.37 10.37
CA MET A 158 -11.86 4.57 11.21
C MET A 158 -10.49 5.24 11.20
N ALA A 159 -9.40 4.47 11.21
CA ALA A 159 -8.04 5.01 11.08
C ALA A 159 -7.84 5.72 9.73
N GLY A 160 -8.26 5.11 8.62
CA GLY A 160 -8.19 5.74 7.30
C GLY A 160 -9.07 7.00 7.19
N LEU A 161 -10.26 6.97 7.78
CA LEU A 161 -11.15 8.15 7.83
C LEU A 161 -10.55 9.28 8.69
N PHE A 162 -9.90 8.94 9.81
CA PHE A 162 -9.13 9.88 10.63
C PHE A 162 -8.00 10.52 9.80
N CYS A 163 -7.20 9.73 9.07
CA CYS A 163 -6.18 10.25 8.15
C CYS A 163 -6.79 11.17 7.08
N SER A 164 -7.98 10.85 6.56
CA SER A 164 -8.74 11.70 5.62
C SER A 164 -9.19 13.03 6.24
N THR A 165 -9.52 13.06 7.53
CA THR A 165 -9.83 14.32 8.24
C THR A 165 -8.58 15.17 8.49
N LEU A 166 -7.44 14.54 8.77
CA LEU A 166 -6.19 15.21 9.15
C LEU A 166 -5.58 16.00 7.99
N VAL A 167 -5.61 15.45 6.78
CA VAL A 167 -4.94 16.05 5.61
C VAL A 167 -5.95 16.72 4.66
N ARG A 168 -5.49 17.70 3.88
CA ARG A 168 -6.29 18.31 2.80
C ARG A 168 -6.16 17.58 1.47
N ARG A 169 -4.93 17.18 1.11
CA ARG A 169 -4.63 16.54 -0.17
C ARG A 169 -4.94 15.05 -0.14
N THR A 170 -5.68 14.58 -1.15
CA THR A 170 -6.10 13.17 -1.25
C THR A 170 -4.93 12.17 -1.29
N ALA A 171 -3.87 12.45 -2.05
CA ALA A 171 -2.70 11.54 -2.12
C ALA A 171 -2.03 11.29 -0.77
N LEU A 172 -1.96 12.32 0.07
CA LEU A 172 -1.32 12.21 1.39
C LEU A 172 -2.22 11.49 2.38
N ALA A 173 -3.53 11.77 2.37
CA ALA A 173 -4.47 11.04 3.20
C ALA A 173 -4.46 9.54 2.87
N LEU A 174 -4.36 9.19 1.59
CA LEU A 174 -4.21 7.81 1.14
C LEU A 174 -2.93 7.17 1.64
N ALA A 175 -1.78 7.79 1.43
CA ALA A 175 -0.50 7.26 1.90
C ALA A 175 -0.50 7.03 3.42
N LEU A 176 -1.02 7.99 4.20
CA LEU A 176 -1.16 7.86 5.65
C LEU A 176 -2.17 6.76 6.04
N SER A 177 -3.25 6.59 5.29
CA SER A 177 -4.23 5.53 5.55
C SER A 177 -3.63 4.14 5.33
N TYR A 178 -2.83 3.96 4.27
CA TYR A 178 -2.12 2.70 4.03
C TYR A 178 -1.06 2.42 5.09
N VAL A 179 -0.27 3.42 5.51
CA VAL A 179 0.69 3.24 6.60
C VAL A 179 -0.01 2.94 7.93
N GLY A 180 -1.09 3.65 8.25
CA GLY A 180 -1.90 3.36 9.43
C GLY A 180 -2.46 1.93 9.41
N MET A 181 -2.88 1.45 8.24
CA MET A 181 -3.36 0.08 8.05
C MET A 181 -2.24 -0.96 8.22
N ILE A 182 -1.02 -0.72 7.71
CA ILE A 182 0.12 -1.62 7.92
C ILE A 182 0.47 -1.70 9.42
N ILE A 183 0.45 -0.57 10.13
CA ILE A 183 0.69 -0.52 11.57
C ILE A 183 -0.38 -1.34 12.32
N LEU A 184 -1.66 -1.15 11.97
CA LEU A 184 -2.79 -1.88 12.57
C LEU A 184 -2.81 -3.37 12.23
N MET A 185 -2.27 -3.79 11.08
CA MET A 185 -2.13 -5.21 10.74
C MET A 185 -0.96 -5.90 11.47
N GLY A 186 -0.25 -5.17 12.33
CA GLY A 186 0.89 -5.70 13.06
C GLY A 186 2.20 -5.66 12.26
N GLY A 187 2.31 -4.79 11.25
CA GLY A 187 3.58 -4.56 10.56
C GLY A 187 4.70 -4.07 11.49
N VAL A 188 4.36 -3.54 12.66
CA VAL A 188 5.30 -3.18 13.73
C VAL A 188 5.91 -4.41 14.42
N LEU A 189 5.23 -5.57 14.41
CA LEU A 189 5.71 -6.80 15.03
C LEU A 189 6.57 -7.66 14.12
N LEU A 190 6.47 -7.48 12.81
CA LEU A 190 7.28 -8.24 11.86
C LEU A 190 8.79 -8.09 12.16
N PRO A 191 9.36 -6.88 12.33
CA PRO A 191 10.78 -6.79 12.65
C PRO A 191 11.16 -7.43 13.99
N PRO A 192 10.50 -7.16 15.14
CA PRO A 192 10.82 -7.82 16.42
C PRO A 192 10.71 -9.33 16.42
N VAL A 193 9.69 -9.91 15.76
CA VAL A 193 9.53 -11.36 15.63
C VAL A 193 10.69 -11.94 14.80
N ILE A 194 11.08 -11.28 13.72
CA ILE A 194 12.23 -11.73 12.93
C ILE A 194 13.52 -11.65 13.76
N ILE A 195 13.71 -10.60 14.58
CA ILE A 195 14.86 -10.49 15.49
C ILE A 195 14.91 -11.65 16.45
N ALA A 196 13.84 -11.86 17.21
CA ALA A 196 13.88 -12.77 18.33
C ALA A 196 14.06 -14.23 17.85
N GLY A 197 13.60 -14.54 16.63
CA GLY A 197 13.69 -15.87 16.02
C GLY A 197 15.06 -16.10 15.41
N SER A 198 15.62 -15.09 14.74
CA SER A 198 16.99 -15.16 14.21
C SER A 198 18.02 -15.22 15.34
N LEU A 199 17.90 -14.40 16.40
CA LEU A 199 18.86 -14.37 17.51
C LEU A 199 18.74 -15.53 18.50
N ARG A 200 17.76 -16.44 18.30
CA ARG A 200 17.35 -17.42 19.32
C ARG A 200 17.18 -16.75 20.69
N TRP A 201 16.60 -15.56 20.66
CA TRP A 201 16.44 -14.72 21.83
C TRP A 201 15.17 -15.15 22.55
N ASP A 202 15.24 -16.32 23.17
CA ASP A 202 14.10 -17.02 23.76
C ASP A 202 13.34 -16.13 24.76
N GLY A 203 14.03 -15.23 25.47
CA GLY A 203 13.43 -14.26 26.36
C GLY A 203 12.57 -13.20 25.65
N LEU A 204 13.07 -12.61 24.57
CA LEU A 204 12.32 -11.63 23.77
C LEU A 204 11.19 -12.33 23.00
N MET A 205 11.44 -13.53 22.48
CA MET A 205 10.42 -14.32 21.80
C MET A 205 9.25 -14.61 22.73
N ARG A 206 9.52 -15.11 23.94
CA ARG A 206 8.48 -15.35 24.94
C ARG A 206 7.76 -14.06 25.35
N LEU A 207 8.46 -12.92 25.41
CA LEU A 207 7.83 -11.63 25.70
C LEU A 207 6.89 -11.19 24.56
N ILE A 208 7.32 -11.33 23.30
CA ILE A 208 6.51 -11.02 22.12
C ILE A 208 5.30 -11.95 22.04
N GLU A 209 5.52 -13.25 22.22
CA GLU A 209 4.48 -14.28 22.26
C GLU A 209 3.44 -13.99 23.35
N ARG A 210 3.89 -13.50 24.52
CA ARG A 210 3.00 -13.23 25.65
C ARG A 210 2.29 -11.88 25.57
N GLU A 211 2.99 -10.83 25.14
CA GLU A 211 2.54 -9.43 25.32
C GLU A 211 2.37 -8.67 24.01
N ALA A 212 2.63 -9.25 22.85
CA ALA A 212 2.61 -8.49 21.59
C ALA A 212 1.79 -9.15 20.47
N LEU A 213 1.53 -10.46 20.49
CA LEU A 213 0.75 -11.13 19.42
C LEU A 213 -0.63 -10.52 19.18
N PHE A 214 -1.28 -10.00 20.23
CA PHE A 214 -2.58 -9.33 20.15
C PHE A 214 -2.59 -8.04 19.31
N LEU A 215 -1.43 -7.50 18.93
CA LEU A 215 -1.35 -6.31 18.08
C LEU A 215 -1.51 -6.63 16.59
N SER A 216 -1.35 -7.90 16.20
CA SER A 216 -1.41 -8.32 14.80
C SER A 216 -2.66 -9.16 14.53
N PRO A 217 -3.62 -8.68 13.74
CA PRO A 217 -4.81 -9.45 13.41
C PRO A 217 -4.51 -10.73 12.65
N LEU A 218 -3.42 -10.75 11.87
CA LEU A 218 -2.97 -11.94 11.14
C LEU A 218 -2.64 -13.08 12.11
N VAL A 219 -1.86 -12.81 13.16
CA VAL A 219 -1.49 -13.84 14.14
C VAL A 219 -2.70 -14.26 14.97
N VAL A 220 -3.50 -13.31 15.44
CA VAL A 220 -4.72 -13.62 16.21
C VAL A 220 -5.67 -14.51 15.40
N LEU A 221 -5.77 -14.28 14.10
CA LEU A 221 -6.59 -15.10 13.20
C LEU A 221 -6.07 -16.55 13.11
N VAL A 222 -4.77 -16.74 12.90
CA VAL A 222 -4.15 -18.09 12.87
C VAL A 222 -4.33 -18.78 14.21
N GLU A 223 -4.12 -18.05 15.31
CA GLU A 223 -4.22 -18.56 16.66
C GLU A 223 -5.65 -18.99 17.04
N VAL A 224 -6.66 -18.22 16.62
CA VAL A 224 -8.08 -18.54 16.80
C VAL A 224 -8.48 -19.78 15.99
N ILE A 225 -8.03 -19.87 14.74
CA ILE A 225 -8.40 -20.98 13.85
C ILE A 225 -7.70 -22.28 14.27
N GLY A 226 -6.43 -22.21 14.66
CA GLY A 226 -5.66 -23.40 15.07
C GLY A 226 -6.06 -24.00 16.42
N GLY A 227 -7.07 -23.44 17.11
CA GLY A 227 -7.63 -24.00 18.34
C GLY A 227 -6.68 -24.05 19.56
N ARG A 228 -5.43 -23.62 19.40
CA ARG A 228 -4.37 -23.60 20.43
C ARG A 228 -4.20 -22.23 21.08
N GLY A 229 -5.08 -21.29 20.73
CA GLY A 229 -4.98 -19.90 21.11
C GLY A 229 -5.32 -19.61 22.56
N ASN A 230 -4.59 -18.69 23.16
CA ASN A 230 -4.89 -18.20 24.49
C ASN A 230 -6.09 -17.23 24.41
N PRO A 231 -7.23 -17.49 25.09
CA PRO A 231 -8.41 -16.62 25.04
C PRO A 231 -8.13 -15.17 25.48
N SER A 232 -7.07 -14.97 26.27
CA SER A 232 -6.63 -13.64 26.69
C SER A 232 -6.08 -12.81 25.52
N VAL A 233 -5.48 -13.42 24.50
CA VAL A 233 -4.95 -12.72 23.32
C VAL A 233 -6.12 -12.17 22.48
N PHE A 234 -7.14 -13.00 22.24
CA PHE A 234 -8.35 -12.60 21.54
C PHE A 234 -9.10 -11.45 22.24
N THR A 235 -9.27 -11.54 23.57
CA THR A 235 -9.96 -10.48 24.33
C THR A 235 -9.16 -9.18 24.40
N ARG A 236 -7.83 -9.24 24.56
CA ARG A 236 -6.93 -8.07 24.48
C ARG A 236 -6.97 -7.42 23.10
N PHE A 237 -6.97 -8.22 22.04
CA PHE A 237 -7.11 -7.76 20.65
C PHE A 237 -8.41 -6.97 20.46
N LEU A 238 -9.55 -7.54 20.87
CA LEU A 238 -10.86 -6.86 20.78
C LEU A 238 -10.85 -5.54 21.57
N GLY A 239 -10.34 -5.55 22.80
CA GLY A 239 -10.23 -4.37 23.65
C GLY A 239 -9.38 -3.27 23.01
N LEU A 240 -8.20 -3.60 22.50
CA LEU A 240 -7.29 -2.67 21.84
C LEU A 240 -7.96 -2.01 20.62
N HIS A 241 -8.50 -2.81 19.69
CA HIS A 241 -9.10 -2.28 18.46
C HIS A 241 -10.34 -1.44 18.74
N PHE A 242 -11.13 -1.79 19.77
CA PHE A 242 -12.25 -0.97 20.22
C PHE A 242 -11.79 0.39 20.77
N VAL A 243 -10.75 0.41 21.60
CA VAL A 243 -10.17 1.67 22.12
C VAL A 243 -9.60 2.52 20.99
N LEU A 244 -8.83 1.92 20.06
CA LEU A 244 -8.29 2.62 18.90
C LEU A 244 -9.39 3.21 18.01
N PHE A 245 -10.45 2.43 17.78
CA PHE A 245 -11.64 2.90 17.05
C PHE A 245 -12.25 4.14 17.71
N LEU A 246 -12.49 4.11 19.03
CA LEU A 246 -13.05 5.23 19.78
C LEU A 246 -12.14 6.47 19.74
N VAL A 247 -10.84 6.28 19.94
CA VAL A 247 -9.85 7.36 19.88
C VAL A 247 -9.86 8.01 18.51
N PHE A 248 -9.75 7.24 17.42
CA PHE A 248 -9.78 7.78 16.07
C PHE A 248 -11.12 8.45 15.73
N PHE A 249 -12.25 7.89 16.18
CA PHE A 249 -13.56 8.49 16.00
C PHE A 249 -13.67 9.86 16.68
N VAL A 250 -13.30 9.95 17.96
CA VAL A 250 -13.32 11.22 18.72
C VAL A 250 -12.38 12.25 18.09
N LEU A 251 -11.17 11.83 17.69
CA LEU A 251 -10.21 12.72 17.05
C LEU A 251 -10.71 13.21 15.69
N ALA A 252 -11.30 12.35 14.86
CA ALA A 252 -11.88 12.72 13.57
C ALA A 252 -12.99 13.76 13.73
N VAL A 253 -13.90 13.53 14.69
CA VAL A 253 -14.99 14.50 14.99
C VAL A 253 -14.42 15.82 15.51
N ARG A 254 -13.41 15.80 16.39
CA ARG A 254 -12.77 17.02 16.91
C ARG A 254 -12.00 17.79 15.84
N LEU A 255 -11.37 17.10 14.88
CA LEU A 255 -10.66 17.75 13.77
C LEU A 255 -11.65 18.38 12.79
N LEU A 256 -12.76 17.71 12.49
CA LEU A 256 -13.86 18.29 11.72
C LEU A 256 -14.47 19.50 12.43
N ARG A 257 -14.39 19.58 13.77
CA ARG A 257 -14.87 20.74 14.55
C ARG A 257 -14.06 22.03 14.33
N ARG A 258 -12.80 21.92 13.92
CA ARG A 258 -11.94 23.11 13.78
C ARG A 258 -12.18 23.80 12.45
N PRO A 259 -12.44 25.12 12.42
CA PRO A 259 -12.53 25.87 11.17
C PRO A 259 -11.19 25.72 10.43
N GLN A 260 -11.28 25.20 9.21
CA GLN A 260 -10.13 24.96 8.38
C GLN A 260 -9.59 26.31 7.89
N ALA A 261 -8.49 26.78 8.47
CA ALA A 261 -7.88 28.05 8.07
C ALA A 261 -7.65 28.07 6.55
N GLN A 262 -8.33 28.96 5.83
CA GLN A 262 -8.10 29.13 4.40
C GLN A 262 -6.60 29.36 4.18
N PRO A 263 -5.98 28.70 3.18
CA PRO A 263 -4.58 28.95 2.90
C PRO A 263 -4.46 30.45 2.59
N ARG A 264 -3.81 31.21 3.48
CA ARG A 264 -3.58 32.64 3.25
C ARG A 264 -2.85 32.76 1.91
N VAL A 265 -3.52 33.29 0.91
CA VAL A 265 -2.85 33.68 -0.33
C VAL A 265 -1.90 34.79 0.08
N GLU A 266 -0.60 34.51 0.04
CA GLU A 266 0.42 35.55 0.24
C GLU A 266 0.27 36.57 -0.89
N GLN A 267 -0.51 37.63 -0.63
CA GLN A 267 -0.69 38.76 -1.54
C GLN A 267 0.54 39.70 -1.55
N ARG A 268 1.58 39.38 -0.76
CA ARG A 268 2.80 40.19 -0.69
C ARG A 268 3.53 40.07 -2.03
N ARG A 269 3.74 41.22 -2.68
CA ARG A 269 4.56 41.28 -3.88
C ARG A 269 5.98 40.81 -3.56
N PRO A 270 6.64 40.08 -4.48
CA PRO A 270 8.05 39.81 -4.36
C PRO A 270 8.83 41.12 -4.18
N ILE A 271 9.88 41.10 -3.37
CA ILE A 271 10.77 42.26 -3.22
C ILE A 271 11.62 42.35 -4.48
N ASP A 272 11.57 43.47 -5.19
CA ASP A 272 12.36 43.71 -6.41
C ASP A 272 13.74 44.34 -6.11
N ASP A 273 13.89 44.99 -4.95
CA ASP A 273 15.14 45.67 -4.55
C ASP A 273 16.22 44.65 -4.12
N VAL A 274 17.37 44.70 -4.81
CA VAL A 274 18.49 43.78 -4.63
C VAL A 274 19.17 44.01 -3.27
N ALA A 275 19.32 45.26 -2.82
CA ALA A 275 20.00 45.59 -1.58
C ALA A 275 19.23 45.05 -0.36
N VAL A 276 17.90 45.19 -0.39
CA VAL A 276 16.99 44.67 0.64
C VAL A 276 17.03 43.14 0.68
N LEU A 277 17.04 42.47 -0.48
CA LEU A 277 17.16 41.00 -0.56
C LEU A 277 18.50 40.49 -0.02
N GLU A 278 19.60 41.19 -0.30
CA GLU A 278 20.94 40.81 0.19
C GLU A 278 21.08 41.00 1.70
N ALA A 279 20.59 42.12 2.24
CA ALA A 279 20.56 42.34 3.68
C ALA A 279 19.74 41.24 4.38
N ARG A 280 18.60 40.88 3.80
CA ARG A 280 17.71 39.84 4.34
C ARG A 280 18.33 38.45 4.25
N ARG A 281 19.05 38.13 3.18
CA ARG A 281 19.77 36.86 3.01
C ARG A 281 20.76 36.57 4.13
N LYS A 282 21.27 37.59 4.81
CA LYS A 282 22.22 37.42 5.93
C LYS A 282 21.52 37.08 7.26
N GLN A 283 20.19 37.20 7.33
CA GLN A 283 19.42 36.91 8.54
C GLN A 283 18.82 35.49 8.49
N PHE A 284 18.92 34.77 9.61
CA PHE A 284 18.19 33.53 9.82
C PHE A 284 16.69 33.83 10.01
N PRO A 285 15.75 33.12 9.36
CA PRO A 285 15.90 31.95 8.48
C PRO A 285 15.90 32.27 6.97
N PHE A 286 15.96 33.54 6.58
CA PHE A 286 15.84 33.99 5.19
C PHE A 286 17.01 33.58 4.29
N TYR A 287 18.18 33.28 4.86
CA TYR A 287 19.27 32.66 4.12
C TYR A 287 18.88 31.28 3.54
N LEU A 288 17.99 30.55 4.23
CA LEU A 288 17.56 29.20 3.88
C LEU A 288 16.25 29.21 3.08
N ILE A 289 15.26 29.99 3.54
CA ILE A 289 13.91 30.06 2.94
C ILE A 289 13.44 31.52 2.94
N ASP A 290 13.45 32.16 1.77
CA ASP A 290 12.85 33.49 1.59
C ASP A 290 11.56 33.39 0.76
N PRO A 291 10.37 33.54 1.37
CA PRO A 291 9.09 33.44 0.68
C PRO A 291 8.82 34.61 -0.28
N LEU A 292 9.44 35.77 -0.05
CA LEU A 292 9.22 36.98 -0.87
C LEU A 292 10.23 37.10 -2.02
N ARG A 293 11.13 36.13 -2.17
CA ARG A 293 12.07 36.11 -3.29
C ARG A 293 11.37 35.71 -4.58
N ARG A 294 11.58 36.51 -5.63
CA ARG A 294 11.08 36.17 -6.98
C ARG A 294 11.65 34.83 -7.43
N LYS A 295 10.77 33.92 -7.86
CA LYS A 295 11.19 32.64 -8.44
C LYS A 295 11.91 32.92 -9.76
N LYS A 296 13.05 32.25 -9.99
CA LYS A 296 13.82 32.38 -11.24
C LYS A 296 12.93 32.10 -12.47
N VAL A 297 13.24 32.73 -13.59
CA VAL A 297 12.62 32.40 -14.89
C VAL A 297 12.89 30.91 -15.21
N ILE A 298 12.02 30.28 -15.99
CA ILE A 298 12.23 28.90 -16.44
C ILE A 298 13.35 28.97 -17.49
N GLU A 299 14.48 28.32 -17.24
CA GLU A 299 15.60 28.24 -18.19
C GLU A 299 15.18 27.52 -19.47
N ASP A 300 15.69 27.99 -20.61
CA ASP A 300 15.43 27.35 -21.91
C ASP A 300 15.93 25.90 -21.91
N GLY A 301 15.14 25.01 -22.53
CA GLY A 301 15.40 23.56 -22.55
C GLY A 301 14.89 22.78 -21.32
N ARG A 302 14.50 23.45 -20.22
CA ARG A 302 13.82 22.78 -19.11
C ARG A 302 12.35 22.55 -19.42
N ASN A 303 11.85 21.38 -19.06
CA ASN A 303 10.44 21.07 -19.20
C ASN A 303 9.58 21.96 -18.26
N PRO A 304 8.70 22.83 -18.78
CA PRO A 304 7.94 23.77 -17.98
C PRO A 304 6.91 23.08 -17.07
N VAL A 305 6.41 21.90 -17.47
CA VAL A 305 5.48 21.11 -16.66
C VAL A 305 6.17 20.57 -15.41
N LEU A 306 7.40 20.05 -15.56
CA LEU A 306 8.20 19.59 -14.43
C LEU A 306 8.52 20.74 -13.48
N VAL A 307 8.95 21.89 -14.00
CA VAL A 307 9.28 23.06 -13.18
C VAL A 307 8.05 23.59 -12.44
N ARG A 308 6.88 23.60 -13.07
CA ARG A 308 5.60 23.92 -12.42
C ARG A 308 5.34 22.97 -11.26
N GLU A 309 5.45 21.67 -11.47
CA GLU A 309 5.20 20.65 -10.43
C GLU A 309 6.22 20.71 -9.29
N LEU A 310 7.50 20.97 -9.56
CA LEU A 310 8.50 21.12 -8.48
C LEU A 310 8.21 22.36 -7.61
N ARG A 311 7.80 23.47 -8.24
CA ARG A 311 7.52 24.72 -7.54
C ARG A 311 6.22 24.69 -6.72
N TRP A 312 5.22 23.95 -7.18
CA TRP A 312 3.84 24.03 -6.67
C TRP A 312 3.19 22.69 -6.34
N GLY A 313 3.87 21.57 -6.62
CA GLY A 313 3.43 20.21 -6.38
C GLY A 313 3.58 19.76 -4.93
N LEU A 314 3.68 18.44 -4.73
CA LEU A 314 3.55 17.80 -3.41
C LEU A 314 4.67 18.19 -2.41
N LEU A 315 5.89 18.41 -2.88
CA LEU A 315 7.06 18.64 -2.02
C LEU A 315 7.15 20.06 -1.47
N ASN A 316 6.85 21.07 -2.30
CA ASN A 316 7.08 22.47 -1.92
C ASN A 316 5.85 23.12 -1.26
N ARG A 317 4.63 22.65 -1.58
CA ARG A 317 3.39 22.99 -0.86
C ARG A 317 2.94 21.91 0.12
N GLY A 318 3.72 20.84 0.28
CA GLY A 318 3.45 19.76 1.22
C GLY A 318 3.40 20.34 2.63
N SER A 319 2.25 20.23 3.28
CA SER A 319 2.08 20.52 4.69
C SER A 319 3.21 19.88 5.50
N PHE A 320 3.61 20.50 6.62
CA PHE A 320 4.51 19.94 7.64
C PHE A 320 4.37 18.41 7.82
N LEU A 321 3.15 17.88 7.72
CA LEU A 321 2.81 16.44 7.70
C LEU A 321 3.57 15.58 6.68
N VAL A 322 3.90 16.07 5.47
CA VAL A 322 4.69 15.33 4.47
C VAL A 322 6.12 15.15 4.95
N ARG A 323 6.67 16.19 5.59
CA ARG A 323 8.02 16.14 6.17
C ARG A 323 8.03 15.22 7.39
N ILE A 324 7.02 15.32 8.26
CA ILE A 324 6.85 14.37 9.38
C ILE A 324 6.74 12.94 8.85
N PHE A 325 5.97 12.70 7.79
CA PHE A 325 5.83 11.37 7.19
C PHE A 325 7.19 10.80 6.79
N TYR A 326 7.98 11.53 6.00
CA TYR A 326 9.30 11.07 5.58
C TYR A 326 10.28 10.93 6.74
N VAL A 327 10.25 11.84 7.73
CA VAL A 327 11.08 11.73 8.93
C VAL A 327 10.71 10.50 9.75
N THR A 328 9.42 10.29 10.02
CA THR A 328 8.91 9.15 10.80
C THR A 328 9.24 7.83 10.10
N PHE A 329 9.04 7.79 8.77
CA PHE A 329 9.39 6.65 7.93
C PHE A 329 10.90 6.39 7.96
N GLY A 330 11.73 7.42 7.81
CA GLY A 330 13.18 7.31 7.93
C GLY A 330 13.62 6.81 9.31
N THR A 331 13.05 7.32 10.40
CA THR A 331 13.35 6.85 11.76
C THR A 331 12.91 5.40 12.01
N PHE A 332 11.74 4.99 11.50
CA PHE A 332 11.27 3.60 11.60
C PHE A 332 12.25 2.65 10.92
N PHE A 333 12.76 3.04 9.75
CA PHE A 333 13.71 2.23 9.00
C PHE A 333 15.13 2.27 9.58
N LEU A 334 15.58 3.40 10.13
CA LEU A 334 16.84 3.46 10.89
C LEU A 334 16.80 2.60 12.15
N LEU A 335 15.66 2.56 12.86
CA LEU A 335 15.45 1.62 13.97
C LEU A 335 15.42 0.17 13.45
N GLY A 336 14.71 -0.07 12.35
CA GLY A 336 14.68 -1.37 11.66
C GLY A 336 16.07 -1.83 11.19
N SER A 337 16.99 -0.91 10.91
CA SER A 337 18.34 -1.21 10.47
C SER A 337 19.25 -1.58 11.65
N ALA A 338 19.11 -0.92 12.81
CA ALA A 338 19.75 -1.37 14.05
C ALA A 338 19.29 -2.78 14.47
N VAL A 339 17.99 -3.04 14.26
CA VAL A 339 17.34 -4.34 14.39
C VAL A 339 17.95 -5.37 13.42
N PHE A 340 18.10 -5.03 12.14
CA PHE A 340 18.74 -5.87 11.12
C PHE A 340 20.20 -6.23 11.49
N ILE A 341 20.97 -5.24 11.96
CA ILE A 341 22.35 -5.43 12.44
C ILE A 341 22.40 -6.43 13.60
N SER A 342 21.42 -6.37 14.52
CA SER A 342 21.34 -7.34 15.61
C SER A 342 21.04 -8.75 15.08
N ALA A 343 20.09 -8.90 14.14
CA ALA A 343 19.63 -10.16 13.53
C ALA A 343 20.71 -10.95 12.78
N ILE A 344 21.80 -10.29 12.42
CA ILE A 344 22.91 -10.83 11.63
C ILE A 344 23.88 -11.70 12.46
N ARG A 345 23.89 -11.56 13.79
CA ARG A 345 24.89 -12.20 14.67
C ARG A 345 24.93 -13.74 14.68
N PRO A 346 23.86 -14.50 14.36
CA PRO A 346 24.00 -15.92 14.07
C PRO A 346 24.56 -16.10 12.64
N TYR A 347 25.84 -16.49 12.53
CA TYR A 347 26.60 -16.55 11.28
C TYR A 347 26.01 -17.41 10.14
N ALA A 348 24.99 -18.24 10.39
CA ALA A 348 24.46 -19.21 9.43
C ALA A 348 23.42 -18.64 8.43
N ALA A 349 22.74 -17.53 8.74
CA ALA A 349 21.54 -17.09 7.99
C ALA A 349 21.63 -15.68 7.36
N PHE A 350 22.84 -15.10 7.24
CA PHE A 350 23.04 -13.74 6.72
C PHE A 350 22.29 -13.44 5.41
N ARG A 351 22.31 -14.38 4.46
CA ARG A 351 21.71 -14.20 3.13
C ARG A 351 20.18 -14.15 3.19
N GLU A 352 19.57 -14.96 4.05
CA GLU A 352 18.12 -15.03 4.23
C GLU A 352 17.60 -13.75 4.89
N VAL A 353 18.29 -13.28 5.93
CA VAL A 353 17.93 -12.04 6.64
C VAL A 353 18.02 -10.83 5.70
N VAL A 354 19.08 -10.74 4.88
CA VAL A 354 19.22 -9.72 3.81
C VAL A 354 18.06 -9.80 2.83
N GLY A 355 17.73 -11.01 2.36
CA GLY A 355 16.62 -11.26 1.44
C GLY A 355 15.29 -10.78 1.99
N MET A 356 14.94 -11.16 3.22
CA MET A 356 13.70 -10.76 3.88
C MET A 356 13.61 -9.24 4.07
N TRP A 357 14.71 -8.60 4.49
CA TRP A 357 14.76 -7.16 4.69
C TRP A 357 14.50 -6.38 3.40
N LEU A 358 15.22 -6.70 2.32
CA LEU A 358 15.12 -5.95 1.06
C LEU A 358 13.84 -6.30 0.28
N THR A 359 13.32 -7.52 0.39
CA THR A 359 12.00 -7.89 -0.17
C THR A 359 10.85 -7.16 0.51
N PHE A 360 10.92 -7.00 1.84
CA PHE A 360 9.95 -6.22 2.60
C PHE A 360 9.96 -4.75 2.15
N GLN A 361 11.13 -4.15 2.01
CA GLN A 361 11.26 -2.78 1.50
C GLN A 361 10.72 -2.61 0.07
N ALA A 362 11.04 -3.55 -0.83
CA ALA A 362 10.53 -3.52 -2.20
C ALA A 362 9.00 -3.62 -2.24
N SER A 363 8.41 -4.48 -1.39
CA SER A 363 6.97 -4.64 -1.26
C SER A 363 6.28 -3.36 -0.76
N LEU A 364 6.90 -2.66 0.19
CA LEU A 364 6.39 -1.38 0.68
C LEU A 364 6.44 -0.28 -0.38
N ILE A 365 7.49 -0.23 -1.20
CA ILE A 365 7.56 0.70 -2.33
C ILE A 365 6.42 0.45 -3.32
N ALA A 366 6.19 -0.81 -3.68
CA ALA A 366 5.11 -1.20 -4.60
C ALA A 366 3.73 -0.81 -4.06
N LEU A 367 3.55 -0.83 -2.73
CA LEU A 367 2.31 -0.44 -2.06
C LEU A 367 2.15 1.08 -1.92
N LEU A 368 3.21 1.83 -1.65
CA LEU A 368 3.10 3.27 -1.36
C LEU A 368 3.15 4.15 -2.61
N THR A 369 3.85 3.71 -3.66
CA THR A 369 4.04 4.47 -4.90
C THR A 369 2.73 4.80 -5.65
N PRO A 370 1.73 3.90 -5.76
CA PRO A 370 0.42 4.21 -6.32
C PRO A 370 -0.24 5.43 -5.69
N GLY A 371 -0.18 5.54 -4.35
CA GLY A 371 -0.75 6.66 -3.59
C GLY A 371 -0.17 8.02 -3.95
N LEU A 372 1.08 8.05 -4.42
CA LEU A 372 1.82 9.27 -4.76
C LEU A 372 1.73 9.63 -6.26
N THR A 373 1.43 8.67 -7.13
CA THR A 373 1.60 8.79 -8.59
C THR A 373 0.29 8.70 -9.35
N ALA A 374 -0.69 7.97 -8.83
CA ALA A 374 -1.96 7.71 -9.50
C ALA A 374 -2.86 8.95 -9.64
N ASN A 375 -2.55 10.04 -8.95
CA ASN A 375 -3.27 11.31 -9.10
C ASN A 375 -2.60 12.32 -10.04
N SER A 376 -1.47 11.96 -10.66
CA SER A 376 -0.64 12.87 -11.45
C SER A 376 -1.37 13.48 -12.65
N MET A 377 -2.15 12.66 -13.38
CA MET A 377 -3.00 13.07 -14.50
C MET A 377 -4.48 13.20 -14.11
N THR A 378 -5.01 12.29 -13.30
CA THR A 378 -6.45 12.30 -12.95
C THR A 378 -6.86 13.61 -12.28
N LYS A 379 -5.94 14.25 -11.55
CA LYS A 379 -6.20 15.55 -10.95
C LYS A 379 -6.41 16.65 -11.99
N GLU A 380 -5.70 16.61 -13.11
CA GLU A 380 -5.88 17.58 -14.21
C GLU A 380 -7.20 17.33 -14.94
N TYR A 381 -7.65 16.07 -15.06
CA TYR A 381 -8.99 15.74 -15.56
C TYR A 381 -10.08 16.28 -14.62
N GLU A 382 -9.94 16.07 -13.31
CA GLU A 382 -10.96 16.49 -12.33
C GLU A 382 -11.07 18.00 -12.16
N LEU A 383 -9.95 18.72 -12.32
CA LEU A 383 -9.93 20.19 -12.26
C LEU A 383 -10.29 20.87 -13.58
N GLY A 384 -10.52 20.11 -14.67
CA GLY A 384 -10.81 20.69 -15.99
C GLY A 384 -9.61 21.39 -16.65
N ASN A 385 -8.40 21.21 -16.11
CA ASN A 385 -7.19 21.86 -16.62
C ASN A 385 -6.66 21.25 -17.92
N ILE A 386 -7.21 20.12 -18.36
CA ILE A 386 -6.75 19.43 -19.56
C ILE A 386 -7.00 20.25 -20.82
N ASP A 387 -8.10 21.00 -20.88
CA ASP A 387 -8.37 21.86 -22.03
C ASP A 387 -7.36 23.00 -22.11
N LEU A 388 -6.91 23.52 -20.96
CA LEU A 388 -5.80 24.47 -20.90
C LEU A 388 -4.47 23.83 -21.34
N LEU A 389 -4.19 22.58 -20.96
CA LEU A 389 -2.99 21.87 -21.45
C LEU A 389 -3.05 21.63 -22.96
N ARG A 390 -4.25 21.43 -23.52
CA ARG A 390 -4.47 21.22 -24.95
C ARG A 390 -4.20 22.47 -25.79
N THR A 391 -4.40 23.68 -25.25
CA THR A 391 -4.08 24.94 -25.93
C THR A 391 -2.59 25.30 -25.88
N THR A 392 -1.80 24.65 -25.02
CA THR A 392 -0.35 24.89 -24.98
C THR A 392 0.39 24.31 -26.20
N LEU A 393 1.50 24.95 -26.57
CA LEU A 393 2.44 24.49 -27.62
C LEU A 393 3.27 23.26 -27.22
N LEU A 394 3.03 22.67 -26.03
CA LEU A 394 3.78 21.54 -25.53
C LEU A 394 3.42 20.26 -26.29
N ARG A 395 4.42 19.44 -26.63
CA ARG A 395 4.16 18.13 -27.24
C ARG A 395 3.60 17.17 -26.19
N PRO A 396 2.76 16.20 -26.56
CA PRO A 396 2.21 15.20 -25.63
C PRO A 396 3.28 14.49 -24.79
N LYS A 397 4.43 14.17 -25.42
CA LYS A 397 5.58 13.55 -24.75
C LYS A 397 6.17 14.43 -23.65
N ASP A 398 6.22 15.75 -23.86
CA ASP A 398 6.84 16.68 -22.90
C ASP A 398 5.92 16.84 -21.69
N VAL A 399 4.60 16.87 -21.90
CA VAL A 399 3.63 16.87 -20.79
C VAL A 399 3.74 15.60 -19.96
N VAL A 400 3.74 14.44 -20.60
CA VAL A 400 3.80 13.13 -19.93
C VAL A 400 5.13 12.95 -19.19
N LEU A 401 6.26 13.19 -19.84
CA LEU A 401 7.59 13.04 -19.21
C LEU A 401 7.78 14.05 -18.07
N GLY A 402 7.28 15.29 -18.21
CA GLY A 402 7.37 16.28 -17.14
C GLY A 402 6.59 15.87 -15.89
N LYS A 403 5.44 15.23 -16.08
CA LYS A 403 4.59 14.73 -14.99
C LYS A 403 5.08 13.43 -14.39
N LEU A 404 5.59 12.52 -15.21
CA LEU A 404 6.24 11.30 -14.73
C LEU A 404 7.49 11.64 -13.91
N ALA A 405 8.32 12.58 -14.39
CA ALA A 405 9.49 13.06 -13.65
C ALA A 405 9.09 13.71 -12.32
N ALA A 406 8.03 14.52 -12.30
CA ALA A 406 7.50 15.06 -11.05
C ALA A 406 7.01 13.96 -10.08
N GLY A 407 6.41 12.89 -10.60
CA GLY A 407 6.06 11.69 -9.83
C GLY A 407 7.30 10.94 -9.32
N ALA A 408 8.37 10.84 -10.11
CA ALA A 408 9.64 10.28 -9.64
C ALA A 408 10.20 11.10 -8.47
N VAL A 409 10.14 12.44 -8.55
CA VAL A 409 10.58 13.30 -7.45
C VAL A 409 9.68 13.15 -6.21
N SER A 410 8.38 12.88 -6.35
CA SER A 410 7.52 12.63 -5.18
C SER A 410 7.80 11.29 -4.50
N VAL A 411 8.26 10.28 -5.25
CA VAL A 411 8.67 8.96 -4.74
C VAL A 411 10.11 8.97 -4.22
N ALA A 412 10.97 9.85 -4.73
CA ALA A 412 12.40 9.88 -4.40
C ALA A 412 12.72 9.94 -2.89
N PRO A 413 12.05 10.74 -2.04
CA PRO A 413 12.32 10.74 -0.60
C PRO A 413 12.03 9.39 0.07
N LEU A 414 11.05 8.64 -0.44
CA LEU A 414 10.72 7.31 0.07
C LEU A 414 11.83 6.33 -0.27
N VAL A 415 12.30 6.33 -1.52
CA VAL A 415 13.44 5.50 -1.95
C VAL A 415 14.71 5.89 -1.21
N LEU A 416 15.03 7.19 -1.13
CA LEU A 416 16.20 7.70 -0.41
C LEU A 416 16.16 7.34 1.08
N GLY A 417 14.99 7.44 1.73
CA GLY A 417 14.83 7.04 3.12
C GLY A 417 15.15 5.56 3.36
N LEU A 418 14.75 4.69 2.43
CA LEU A 418 15.08 3.26 2.47
C LEU A 418 16.58 3.03 2.23
N MET A 419 17.16 3.68 1.21
CA MET A 419 18.60 3.58 0.93
C MET A 419 19.48 4.08 2.09
N ILE A 420 19.04 5.13 2.81
CA ILE A 420 19.74 5.61 4.01
C ILE A 420 19.67 4.57 5.13
N ALA A 421 18.53 3.91 5.30
CA ALA A 421 18.38 2.86 6.28
C ALA A 421 19.28 1.65 5.99
N ASP A 422 19.56 1.39 4.72
CA ASP A 422 20.42 0.30 4.27
C ASP A 422 21.92 0.55 4.53
N VAL A 423 22.33 1.77 4.90
CA VAL A 423 23.75 2.08 5.21
C VAL A 423 24.26 1.26 6.39
N GLY A 424 23.47 1.11 7.45
CA GLY A 424 23.84 0.29 8.62
C GLY A 424 24.05 -1.19 8.26
N PRO A 425 23.05 -1.86 7.67
CA PRO A 425 23.14 -3.19 7.07
C PRO A 425 24.36 -3.37 6.18
N ALA A 426 24.62 -2.42 5.26
CA ALA A 426 25.75 -2.47 4.35
C ALA A 426 27.09 -2.48 5.07
N LEU A 427 27.26 -1.63 6.10
CA LEU A 427 28.48 -1.58 6.90
C LEU A 427 28.73 -2.90 7.61
N VAL A 428 27.72 -3.48 8.24
CA VAL A 428 27.87 -4.74 8.96
C VAL A 428 28.18 -5.91 8.02
N LEU A 429 27.52 -5.97 6.86
CA LEU A 429 27.84 -6.97 5.84
C LEU A 429 29.27 -6.83 5.31
N ALA A 430 29.79 -5.60 5.20
CA ALA A 430 31.16 -5.37 4.74
C ALA A 430 32.21 -5.94 5.71
N PHE A 431 31.96 -5.90 7.03
CA PHE A 431 32.89 -6.39 8.05
C PHE A 431 32.68 -7.87 8.41
N GLU A 432 31.43 -8.32 8.59
CA GLU A 432 31.13 -9.65 9.15
C GLU A 432 30.91 -10.72 8.07
N ALA A 433 30.37 -10.34 6.90
CA ALA A 433 29.94 -11.31 5.88
C ALA A 433 30.06 -10.77 4.44
N PRO A 434 31.29 -10.49 3.95
CA PRO A 434 31.50 -9.90 2.62
C PRO A 434 30.94 -10.76 1.47
N LYS A 435 30.80 -12.07 1.68
CA LYS A 435 30.19 -13.00 0.71
C LYS A 435 28.68 -12.75 0.48
N ALA A 436 27.98 -12.12 1.42
CA ALA A 436 26.57 -11.77 1.30
C ALA A 436 26.34 -10.41 0.61
N PHE A 437 27.40 -9.62 0.39
CA PHE A 437 27.33 -8.30 -0.25
C PHE A 437 26.72 -8.31 -1.66
N PRO A 438 26.97 -9.31 -2.53
CA PRO A 438 26.30 -9.38 -3.83
C PRO A 438 24.78 -9.52 -3.70
N ALA A 439 24.28 -10.31 -2.74
CA ALA A 439 22.85 -10.48 -2.50
C ALA A 439 22.20 -9.17 -2.02
N PHE A 440 22.93 -8.38 -1.24
CA PHE A 440 22.51 -7.07 -0.79
C PHE A 440 22.44 -6.06 -1.95
N PHE A 441 23.48 -5.98 -2.79
CA PHE A 441 23.51 -5.11 -3.96
C PHE A 441 22.38 -5.42 -4.95
N VAL A 442 22.17 -6.71 -5.23
CA VAL A 442 21.05 -7.20 -6.06
C VAL A 442 19.70 -6.76 -5.48
N GLY A 443 19.54 -6.78 -4.16
CA GLY A 443 18.32 -6.31 -3.49
C GLY A 443 18.10 -4.80 -3.64
N LEU A 444 19.15 -3.97 -3.51
CA LEU A 444 19.06 -2.52 -3.75
C LEU A 444 18.64 -2.19 -5.18
N VAL A 445 19.19 -2.92 -6.16
CA VAL A 445 18.81 -2.77 -7.57
C VAL A 445 17.35 -3.19 -7.78
N THR A 446 16.90 -4.25 -7.10
CA THR A 446 15.49 -4.71 -7.13
C THR A 446 14.55 -3.64 -6.59
N ILE A 447 14.92 -2.99 -5.48
CA ILE A 447 14.17 -1.87 -4.90
C ILE A 447 14.02 -0.71 -5.90
N MET A 448 15.11 -0.31 -6.55
CA MET A 448 15.09 0.76 -7.55
C MET A 448 14.21 0.41 -8.75
N LEU A 449 14.31 -0.83 -9.25
CA LEU A 449 13.47 -1.30 -10.34
C LEU A 449 11.99 -1.35 -9.95
N THR A 450 11.66 -1.87 -8.77
CA THR A 450 10.29 -1.92 -8.27
C THR A 450 9.69 -0.52 -8.15
N ALA A 451 10.46 0.47 -7.68
CA ALA A 451 10.03 1.87 -7.68
C ALA A 451 9.73 2.39 -9.09
N ALA A 452 10.62 2.12 -10.07
CA ALA A 452 10.45 2.56 -11.44
C ALA A 452 9.24 1.92 -12.15
N VAL A 453 9.06 0.60 -11.98
CA VAL A 453 7.91 -0.15 -12.52
C VAL A 453 6.62 0.32 -11.87
N SER A 454 6.59 0.46 -10.54
CA SER A 454 5.41 0.93 -9.80
C SER A 454 5.00 2.35 -10.20
N LEU A 455 5.98 3.24 -10.39
CA LEU A 455 5.76 4.60 -10.91
C LEU A 455 5.17 4.58 -12.32
N ALA A 456 5.69 3.73 -13.22
CA ALA A 456 5.19 3.61 -14.58
C ALA A 456 3.75 3.05 -14.63
N LEU A 457 3.46 2.01 -13.83
CA LEU A 457 2.12 1.45 -13.68
C LEU A 457 1.12 2.48 -13.14
N GLY A 458 1.52 3.22 -12.09
CA GLY A 458 0.65 4.23 -11.50
C GLY A 458 0.39 5.41 -12.42
N PHE A 459 1.38 5.81 -13.20
CA PHE A 459 1.19 6.82 -14.24
C PHE A 459 0.27 6.33 -15.36
N LEU A 460 0.46 5.11 -15.86
CA LEU A 460 -0.40 4.51 -16.89
C LEU A 460 -1.86 4.44 -16.41
N ALA A 461 -2.07 3.96 -15.18
CA ALA A 461 -3.40 3.93 -14.56
C ALA A 461 -4.02 5.33 -14.43
N SER A 462 -3.19 6.33 -14.13
CA SER A 462 -3.63 7.73 -14.07
C SER A 462 -4.02 8.31 -15.43
N VAL A 463 -3.40 7.89 -16.53
CA VAL A 463 -3.76 8.32 -17.90
C VAL A 463 -5.03 7.63 -18.39
N LEU A 464 -5.21 6.36 -18.05
CA LEU A 464 -6.37 5.55 -18.45
C LEU A 464 -7.68 5.98 -17.77
N THR A 465 -7.61 6.74 -16.70
CA THR A 465 -8.76 7.07 -15.85
C THR A 465 -9.01 8.56 -15.76
N ARG A 466 -10.28 8.96 -15.68
CA ARG A 466 -10.68 10.37 -15.52
C ARG A 466 -10.87 10.79 -14.07
N ARG A 467 -10.98 9.84 -13.14
CA ARG A 467 -11.21 10.09 -11.71
C ARG A 467 -10.07 9.57 -10.87
N THR A 468 -9.65 10.35 -9.88
CA THR A 468 -8.53 10.05 -8.97
C THR A 468 -8.71 8.72 -8.27
N VAL A 469 -9.87 8.49 -7.65
CA VAL A 469 -10.18 7.23 -6.94
C VAL A 469 -10.05 6.02 -7.87
N THR A 470 -10.52 6.13 -9.13
CA THR A 470 -10.40 5.01 -10.08
C THR A 470 -8.98 4.80 -10.57
N GLY A 471 -8.20 5.87 -10.76
CA GLY A 471 -6.79 5.77 -11.12
C GLY A 471 -5.96 5.13 -10.04
N LEU A 472 -6.24 5.47 -8.78
CA LEU A 472 -5.64 4.83 -7.61
C LEU A 472 -5.92 3.34 -7.55
N LEU A 473 -7.20 2.95 -7.56
CA LEU A 473 -7.58 1.54 -7.52
C LEU A 473 -6.98 0.74 -8.69
N LEU A 474 -6.97 1.32 -9.89
CA LEU A 474 -6.35 0.68 -11.05
C LEU A 474 -4.83 0.57 -10.91
N SER A 475 -4.17 1.58 -10.35
CA SER A 475 -2.74 1.55 -10.06
C SER A 475 -2.39 0.46 -9.04
N TYR A 476 -3.20 0.32 -7.99
CA TYR A 476 -3.03 -0.75 -6.98
C TYR A 476 -3.25 -2.13 -7.59
N LEU A 477 -4.29 -2.30 -8.42
CA LEU A 477 -4.56 -3.54 -9.13
C LEU A 477 -3.38 -3.92 -10.04
N PHE A 478 -2.87 -2.96 -10.82
CA PHE A 478 -1.70 -3.15 -11.68
C PHE A 478 -0.46 -3.58 -10.88
N ASN A 479 -0.19 -2.94 -9.74
CA ASN A 479 0.92 -3.31 -8.88
C ASN A 479 0.76 -4.73 -8.31
N ILE A 480 -0.44 -5.09 -7.84
CA ILE A 480 -0.70 -6.43 -7.32
C ILE A 480 -0.50 -7.47 -8.40
N VAL A 481 -1.14 -7.32 -9.56
CA VAL A 481 -1.05 -8.28 -10.67
C VAL A 481 0.42 -8.49 -11.06
N VAL A 482 1.19 -7.41 -11.16
CA VAL A 482 2.60 -7.44 -11.57
C VAL A 482 3.54 -8.00 -10.52
N PHE A 483 3.38 -7.64 -9.24
CA PHE A 483 4.35 -7.97 -8.19
C PHE A 483 3.98 -9.21 -7.36
N ALA A 484 2.72 -9.64 -7.36
CA ALA A 484 2.28 -10.76 -6.52
C ALA A 484 1.27 -11.68 -7.22
N GLY A 485 0.35 -11.14 -8.02
CA GLY A 485 -0.81 -11.85 -8.55
C GLY A 485 -0.45 -12.93 -9.56
N ILE A 486 0.39 -12.63 -10.56
CA ILE A 486 0.79 -13.61 -11.57
C ILE A 486 1.62 -14.73 -10.94
N THR A 487 2.64 -14.37 -10.15
CA THR A 487 3.46 -15.36 -9.44
C THR A 487 2.64 -16.19 -8.48
N GLY A 488 1.76 -15.59 -7.68
CA GLY A 488 0.87 -16.31 -6.76
C GLY A 488 -0.08 -17.27 -7.49
N ALA A 489 -0.69 -16.86 -8.59
CA ALA A 489 -1.55 -17.72 -9.39
C ALA A 489 -0.79 -18.91 -10.00
N LEU A 490 0.43 -18.68 -10.49
CA LEU A 490 1.30 -19.74 -11.00
C LEU A 490 1.73 -20.71 -9.89
N MET A 491 2.07 -20.20 -8.70
CA MET A 491 2.41 -21.05 -7.55
C MET A 491 1.24 -21.93 -7.14
N VAL A 492 0.03 -21.38 -7.10
CA VAL A 492 -1.18 -22.17 -6.84
C VAL A 492 -1.40 -23.20 -7.94
N ALA A 493 -1.23 -22.83 -9.21
CA ALA A 493 -1.35 -23.79 -10.32
C ALA A 493 -0.31 -24.91 -10.26
N ILE A 494 0.92 -24.61 -9.82
CA ILE A 494 1.99 -25.59 -9.63
C ILE A 494 1.66 -26.53 -8.46
N LEU A 495 1.17 -26.00 -7.34
CA LEU A 495 0.71 -26.83 -6.22
C LEU A 495 -0.43 -27.77 -6.63
N ILE A 496 -1.38 -27.26 -7.41
CA ILE A 496 -2.46 -28.08 -7.98
C ILE A 496 -1.86 -29.15 -8.90
N ALA A 497 -0.92 -28.78 -9.78
CA ALA A 497 -0.33 -29.71 -10.73
C ALA A 497 0.50 -30.81 -10.06
N ASP A 498 1.30 -30.49 -9.03
CA ASP A 498 2.02 -31.45 -8.19
C ASP A 498 1.08 -32.56 -7.70
N GLU A 499 -0.03 -32.15 -7.11
CA GLU A 499 -1.03 -33.06 -6.54
C GLU A 499 -1.76 -33.92 -7.60
N TYR A 500 -1.85 -33.48 -8.86
CA TYR A 500 -2.53 -34.23 -9.93
C TYR A 500 -1.61 -35.09 -10.79
N THR A 501 -0.34 -34.72 -10.92
CA THR A 501 0.54 -35.30 -11.95
C THR A 501 1.58 -36.26 -11.39
N GLY A 502 1.79 -36.27 -10.07
CA GLY A 502 2.81 -37.11 -9.43
C GLY A 502 4.22 -36.84 -9.97
N LEU A 503 4.47 -35.61 -10.44
CA LEU A 503 5.77 -35.21 -10.95
C LEU A 503 6.84 -35.35 -9.84
N PRO A 504 8.10 -35.65 -10.18
CA PRO A 504 9.15 -35.71 -9.18
C PRO A 504 9.33 -34.34 -8.50
N GLY A 505 9.55 -34.32 -7.18
CA GLY A 505 9.68 -33.10 -6.38
C GLY A 505 10.68 -32.09 -6.96
N ASP A 506 11.82 -32.57 -7.47
CA ASP A 506 12.83 -31.74 -8.13
C ASP A 506 12.29 -30.96 -9.34
N TYR A 507 11.32 -31.50 -10.08
CA TYR A 507 10.70 -30.81 -11.21
C TYR A 507 9.74 -29.71 -10.74
N ILE A 508 9.03 -29.93 -9.63
CA ILE A 508 8.10 -28.96 -9.05
C ILE A 508 8.86 -27.77 -8.46
N GLU A 509 9.94 -28.01 -7.72
CA GLU A 509 10.81 -26.95 -7.20
C GLU A 509 11.41 -26.10 -8.33
N ARG A 510 11.84 -26.76 -9.40
CA ARG A 510 12.31 -26.13 -10.64
C ARG A 510 11.23 -25.26 -11.30
N LEU A 511 10.01 -25.76 -11.42
CA LEU A 511 8.88 -25.01 -11.98
C LEU A 511 8.50 -23.81 -11.10
N ALA A 512 8.51 -24.00 -9.78
CA ALA A 512 8.27 -22.93 -8.82
C ALA A 512 9.34 -21.83 -8.95
N HIS A 513 10.63 -22.19 -9.05
CA HIS A 513 11.70 -21.22 -9.28
C HIS A 513 11.47 -20.41 -10.55
N VAL A 514 11.08 -21.04 -11.67
CA VAL A 514 10.74 -20.34 -12.92
C VAL A 514 9.51 -19.45 -12.77
N ALA A 515 8.47 -19.87 -12.04
CA ALA A 515 7.27 -19.07 -11.80
C ALA A 515 7.56 -17.76 -11.04
N THR A 516 8.65 -17.71 -10.26
CA THR A 516 9.05 -16.46 -9.60
C THR A 516 9.42 -15.36 -10.61
N PHE A 517 9.87 -15.71 -11.82
CA PHE A 517 10.30 -14.79 -12.88
C PHE A 517 9.33 -13.62 -13.11
N PHE A 518 8.03 -13.91 -12.98
CA PHE A 518 6.93 -12.97 -13.14
C PHE A 518 6.74 -11.97 -12.00
N SER A 519 7.69 -11.88 -11.06
CA SER A 519 7.77 -10.78 -10.10
C SER A 519 9.22 -10.53 -9.68
N PRO A 520 9.76 -9.32 -9.89
CA PRO A 520 11.15 -9.02 -9.53
C PRO A 520 11.38 -9.12 -8.01
N ILE A 521 10.32 -8.91 -7.20
CA ILE A 521 10.36 -9.08 -5.74
C ILE A 521 10.47 -10.57 -5.40
N CYS A 522 9.64 -11.41 -6.02
CA CYS A 522 9.62 -12.85 -5.74
C CYS A 522 10.89 -13.55 -6.25
N VAL A 523 11.41 -13.19 -7.42
CA VAL A 523 12.68 -13.76 -7.91
C VAL A 523 13.78 -13.48 -6.91
N TYR A 524 13.90 -12.24 -6.45
CA TYR A 524 14.91 -11.85 -5.46
C TYR A 524 14.72 -12.59 -4.11
N ALA A 525 13.48 -12.70 -3.63
CA ALA A 525 13.17 -13.42 -2.40
C ALA A 525 13.61 -14.89 -2.46
N VAL A 526 13.23 -15.59 -3.53
CA VAL A 526 13.55 -17.01 -3.69
C VAL A 526 15.03 -17.21 -3.95
N ASP A 527 15.68 -16.32 -4.71
CA ASP A 527 17.12 -16.42 -4.94
C ASP A 527 17.97 -16.19 -3.69
N THR A 528 17.44 -15.50 -2.69
CA THR A 528 18.14 -15.24 -1.42
C THR A 528 17.87 -16.32 -0.37
N VAL A 529 16.70 -16.95 -0.40
CA VAL A 529 16.29 -17.96 0.58
C VAL A 529 16.65 -19.40 0.15
N VAL A 530 16.56 -19.73 -1.14
CA VAL A 530 16.76 -21.13 -1.61
C VAL A 530 18.25 -21.45 -1.85
N PRO A 531 18.78 -22.59 -1.35
CA PRO A 531 20.15 -23.03 -1.59
C PRO A 531 20.51 -23.16 -3.06
N ALA A 532 21.77 -22.93 -3.41
CA ALA A 532 22.23 -22.93 -4.81
C ALA A 532 22.14 -24.30 -5.52
N ARG A 533 22.01 -25.41 -4.76
CA ARG A 533 21.94 -26.77 -5.30
C ARG A 533 20.60 -27.09 -5.96
N ASP A 534 19.54 -26.40 -5.55
CA ASP A 534 18.16 -26.70 -5.95
C ASP A 534 17.68 -25.75 -7.07
N LYS A 535 18.58 -24.91 -7.60
CA LYS A 535 18.27 -23.92 -8.64
C LYS A 535 18.44 -24.51 -10.03
N LEU A 536 17.44 -24.29 -10.89
CA LEU A 536 17.46 -24.65 -12.31
C LEU A 536 18.56 -23.89 -13.09
N LEU A 537 18.83 -22.64 -12.68
CA LEU A 537 19.91 -21.80 -13.19
C LEU A 537 20.84 -21.40 -12.03
N PRO A 538 22.15 -21.67 -12.09
CA PRO A 538 23.08 -21.27 -11.04
C PRO A 538 23.30 -19.76 -11.05
N GLY A 539 23.10 -19.07 -9.91
CA GLY A 539 23.44 -17.65 -9.75
C GLY A 539 22.27 -16.68 -9.94
N TYR A 540 22.55 -15.44 -10.36
CA TYR A 540 21.59 -14.33 -10.47
C TYR A 540 20.99 -14.15 -11.87
N TYR A 541 21.01 -15.18 -12.73
CA TYR A 541 20.58 -15.05 -14.14
C TYR A 541 19.08 -14.84 -14.30
N LEU A 542 18.25 -15.61 -13.58
CA LEU A 542 16.79 -15.44 -13.63
C LEU A 542 16.38 -14.06 -13.11
N TRP A 543 17.06 -13.58 -12.05
CA TRP A 543 16.91 -12.23 -11.55
C TRP A 543 17.30 -11.18 -12.59
N ALA A 544 18.46 -11.32 -13.24
CA ALA A 544 18.92 -10.37 -14.26
C ALA A 544 18.00 -10.32 -15.48
N LEU A 545 17.48 -11.48 -15.90
CA LEU A 545 16.49 -11.57 -16.98
C LEU A 545 15.19 -10.88 -16.57
N SER A 546 14.68 -11.16 -15.37
CA SER A 546 13.48 -10.51 -14.83
C SER A 546 13.69 -9.00 -14.79
N LEU A 547 14.84 -8.54 -14.32
CA LEU A 547 15.18 -7.13 -14.25
C LEU A 547 15.13 -6.45 -15.63
N LEU A 548 15.71 -7.08 -16.65
CA LEU A 548 15.68 -6.57 -18.02
C LEU A 548 14.26 -6.53 -18.57
N THR A 549 13.48 -7.60 -18.37
CA THR A 549 12.08 -7.67 -18.79
C THR A 549 11.23 -6.56 -18.16
N TYR A 550 11.39 -6.33 -16.86
CA TYR A 550 10.65 -5.29 -16.14
C TYR A 550 11.10 -3.87 -16.48
N ALA A 551 12.38 -3.65 -16.77
CA ALA A 551 12.88 -2.39 -17.29
C ALA A 551 12.28 -2.07 -18.67
N VAL A 552 12.23 -3.07 -19.57
CA VAL A 552 11.58 -2.96 -20.87
C VAL A 552 10.08 -2.70 -20.71
N LEU A 553 9.40 -3.44 -19.83
CA LEU A 553 7.98 -3.28 -19.55
C LEU A 553 7.65 -1.87 -19.01
N ALA A 554 8.44 -1.36 -18.06
CA ALA A 554 8.28 0.00 -17.54
C ALA A 554 8.44 1.05 -18.67
N SER A 555 9.46 0.89 -19.53
CA SER A 555 9.66 1.78 -20.67
C SER A 555 8.51 1.70 -21.69
N GLY A 556 7.97 0.50 -21.91
CA GLY A 556 6.81 0.24 -22.76
C GLY A 556 5.54 0.92 -22.23
N MET A 557 5.32 0.85 -20.91
CA MET A 557 4.19 1.52 -20.24
C MET A 557 4.26 3.04 -20.34
N VAL A 558 5.46 3.62 -20.24
CA VAL A 558 5.64 5.07 -20.45
C VAL A 558 5.34 5.44 -21.91
N ARG A 559 5.85 4.68 -22.88
CA ARG A 559 5.55 4.92 -24.31
C ARG A 559 4.06 4.76 -24.61
N LEU A 560 3.41 3.75 -24.03
CA LEU A 560 1.96 3.54 -24.14
C LEU A 560 1.19 4.72 -23.56
N SER A 561 1.59 5.21 -22.37
CA SER A 561 0.99 6.39 -21.74
C SER A 561 1.07 7.63 -22.64
N ILE A 562 2.21 7.85 -23.31
CA ILE A 562 2.39 8.94 -24.28
C ILE A 562 1.43 8.78 -25.46
N ARG A 563 1.33 7.57 -26.04
CA ARG A 563 0.43 7.30 -27.18
C ARG A 563 -1.04 7.50 -26.81
N ILE A 564 -1.46 6.99 -25.67
CA ILE A 564 -2.84 7.13 -25.18
C ILE A 564 -3.16 8.61 -24.94
N PHE A 565 -2.27 9.33 -24.26
CA PHE A 565 -2.46 10.76 -24.01
C PHE A 565 -2.52 11.57 -25.32
N ALA A 566 -1.68 11.25 -26.30
CA ALA A 566 -1.71 11.87 -27.62
C ALA A 566 -3.03 11.58 -28.36
N ALA A 567 -3.52 10.35 -28.34
CA ALA A 567 -4.78 9.97 -28.95
C ALA A 567 -5.98 10.68 -28.29
N LEU A 568 -5.99 10.77 -26.95
CA LEU A 568 -7.02 11.49 -26.20
C LEU A 568 -6.99 13.01 -26.44
N ARG A 569 -5.84 13.57 -26.84
CA ARG A 569 -5.73 14.98 -27.25
C ARG A 569 -6.34 15.23 -28.64
N MET A 570 -6.36 14.22 -29.51
CA MET A 570 -6.81 14.32 -30.90
C MET A 570 -8.31 14.02 -31.07
N ARG A 571 -8.93 13.23 -30.18
CA ARG A 571 -10.30 12.71 -30.35
C ARG A 571 -11.44 13.71 -30.06
N ASP A 572 -11.13 14.82 -29.38
CA ASP A 572 -12.10 15.88 -29.03
C ASP A 572 -11.80 17.21 -29.76
N ARG A 573 -10.99 17.17 -30.83
CA ARG A 573 -10.90 18.24 -31.84
C ARG A 573 -11.81 17.85 -33.00
#